data_AF-A0A3D3CSJ0-F1
#
_entry.id   AF-A0A3D3CSJ0-F1
#
_cell.length_a   1.000
_cell.length_b   1.000
_cell.length_c   1.000
_cell.angle_alpha   90.00
_cell.angle_beta   90.00
_cell.angle_gamma   90.00
#
_symmetry.space_group_name_H-M   'P 1'
#
loop_
_entity.id
_entity.type
_entity.pdbx_description
1 polymer ?
#
loop_
_entity_poly.entity_id
_entity_poly.type
_entity_poly.pdbx_seq_one_letter_code
_entity_poly.pdbx_strand_id
1 'polypeptide(L)'
;MLTFESPKELNLKLLQFLYDDPSLRFQFLTDLTAVHYPNQKGRELAVVYHLHNLVDNIRIRYKVFTDIATPDVFTATRLFSSANWMERETYDFFGINFVG
;
A
#
# COMPACT_ATOMS: atom_id res chain seq x y z
N MET A 1 -6.82 -14.81 -3.54
CA MET A 1 -7.00 -13.62 -2.67
C MET A 1 -7.32 -12.44 -3.56
N LEU A 2 -8.40 -11.70 -3.28
CA LEU A 2 -8.77 -10.53 -4.09
C LEU A 2 -7.59 -9.56 -4.13
N THR A 3 -7.20 -9.17 -5.35
CA THR A 3 -6.14 -8.18 -5.59
C THR A 3 -6.69 -7.12 -6.52
N PHE A 4 -6.50 -5.86 -6.15
CA PHE A 4 -6.90 -4.74 -6.99
C PHE A 4 -5.87 -3.61 -6.89
N GLU A 5 -5.96 -2.67 -7.82
CA GLU A 5 -5.07 -1.53 -7.95
C GLU A 5 -5.85 -0.23 -8.10
N SER A 6 -5.19 0.88 -7.81
CA SER A 6 -5.68 2.22 -8.13
C SER A 6 -4.52 3.16 -8.44
N PRO A 7 -4.79 4.35 -9.01
CA PRO A 7 -3.79 5.41 -9.15
C PRO A 7 -3.14 5.75 -7.80
N LYS A 8 -1.84 6.10 -7.82
CA LYS A 8 -1.05 6.35 -6.60
C LYS A 8 -1.58 7.54 -5.80
N GLU A 9 -2.19 8.50 -6.47
CA GLU A 9 -2.78 9.70 -5.88
C GLU A 9 -3.99 9.38 -4.98
N LEU A 10 -4.62 8.22 -5.18
CA LEU A 10 -5.77 7.78 -4.41
C LEU A 10 -5.42 6.84 -3.26
N ASN A 11 -4.14 6.50 -3.05
CA ASN A 11 -3.78 5.41 -2.16
C ASN A 11 -4.25 5.62 -0.72
N LEU A 12 -3.99 6.80 -0.15
CA LEU A 12 -4.39 7.09 1.22
C LEU A 12 -5.90 7.16 1.37
N LYS A 13 -6.59 7.76 0.40
CA LYS A 13 -8.06 7.87 0.39
C LYS A 13 -8.72 6.49 0.33
N LEU A 14 -8.17 5.58 -0.48
CA LEU A 14 -8.70 4.24 -0.60
C LEU A 14 -8.42 3.42 0.67
N LEU A 15 -7.21 3.51 1.24
CA LEU A 15 -6.88 2.89 2.51
C LEU A 15 -7.80 3.38 3.65
N GLN A 16 -8.07 4.68 3.70
CA GLN A 16 -9.01 5.26 4.67
C GLN A 16 -10.42 4.68 4.50
N PHE A 17 -10.92 4.58 3.27
CA PHE A 17 -12.22 3.98 2.99
C PHE A 17 -12.29 2.50 3.43
N LEU A 18 -11.27 1.71 3.12
CA LEU A 18 -11.19 0.31 3.55
C LEU A 18 -11.15 0.16 5.08
N TYR A 19 -10.52 1.11 5.77
CA TYR A 19 -10.36 1.13 7.22
C TYR A 19 -11.65 1.55 7.95
N ASP A 20 -12.29 2.63 7.48
CA ASP A 20 -13.43 3.27 8.13
C ASP A 20 -14.77 2.61 7.82
N ASP A 21 -14.95 2.07 6.62
CA ASP A 21 -16.26 1.55 6.20
C ASP A 21 -16.68 0.40 7.14
N PRO A 22 -17.84 0.54 7.83
CA PRO A 22 -18.27 -0.44 8.83
C PRO A 22 -18.51 -1.84 8.27
N SER A 23 -18.70 -1.99 6.96
CA SER A 23 -18.84 -3.29 6.29
C SER A 23 -17.51 -3.89 5.87
N LEU A 24 -16.45 -3.08 5.74
CA LEU A 24 -15.14 -3.51 5.24
C LEU A 24 -14.11 -3.75 6.33
N ARG A 25 -13.95 -2.82 7.28
CA ARG A 25 -13.15 -2.96 8.51
C ARG A 25 -11.75 -3.56 8.32
N PHE A 26 -11.02 -3.16 7.27
CA PHE A 26 -9.64 -3.62 7.04
C PHE A 26 -8.65 -2.87 7.93
N GLN A 27 -8.72 -3.15 9.23
CA GLN A 27 -8.02 -2.41 10.28
C GLN A 27 -6.68 -3.06 10.68
N PHE A 28 -6.32 -4.18 10.05
CA PHE A 28 -5.03 -4.84 10.27
C PHE A 28 -4.19 -4.86 8.99
N LEU A 29 -3.08 -4.11 9.02
CA LEU A 29 -2.03 -4.19 7.99
C LEU A 29 -1.12 -5.37 8.33
N THR A 30 -1.25 -6.44 7.57
CA THR A 30 -0.45 -7.66 7.74
C THR A 30 0.99 -7.45 7.31
N ASP A 31 1.17 -6.74 6.19
CA ASP A 31 2.46 -6.52 5.56
C ASP A 31 2.37 -5.37 4.54
N LEU A 32 3.47 -4.66 4.35
CA LEU A 32 3.67 -3.67 3.30
C LEU A 32 5.04 -3.93 2.67
N THR A 33 5.04 -4.16 1.37
CA THR A 33 6.25 -4.47 0.62
C THR A 33 6.22 -3.81 -0.74
N ALA A 34 7.29 -3.91 -1.52
CA ALA A 34 7.30 -3.50 -2.91
C ALA A 34 7.87 -4.56 -3.84
N VAL A 35 7.54 -4.41 -5.12
CA VAL A 35 8.04 -5.25 -6.21
C VAL A 35 8.49 -4.36 -7.35
N HIS A 36 9.69 -4.61 -7.87
CA HIS A 36 10.22 -3.93 -9.05
C HIS A 36 9.99 -4.78 -10.31
N TYR A 37 9.34 -4.19 -11.31
CA TYR A 37 9.09 -4.72 -12.65
C TYR A 37 9.83 -3.87 -13.71
N PRO A 38 11.12 -4.16 -14.00
CA PRO A 38 11.95 -3.30 -14.86
C PRO A 38 11.41 -3.10 -16.28
N ASN A 39 10.59 -4.03 -16.76
CA ASN A 39 10.03 -3.99 -18.12
C ASN A 39 8.73 -3.17 -18.22
N GLN A 40 8.17 -2.69 -17.11
CA GLN A 40 6.91 -1.93 -17.09
C GLN A 40 7.17 -0.43 -16.96
N LYS A 41 7.52 0.22 -18.08
CA LYS A 41 7.86 1.65 -18.08
C LYS A 41 6.73 2.53 -17.53
N GLY A 42 7.07 3.41 -16.59
CA GLY A 42 6.12 4.29 -15.88
C GLY A 42 5.29 3.59 -14.79
N ARG A 43 5.53 2.29 -14.56
CA ARG A 43 4.85 1.44 -13.57
C ARG A 43 5.85 0.42 -12.99
N GLU A 44 7.12 0.81 -12.90
CA GLU A 44 8.20 -0.10 -12.55
C GLU A 44 8.08 -0.56 -11.09
N LEU A 45 7.64 0.31 -10.19
CA LEU A 45 7.57 0.01 -8.77
C LEU A 45 6.12 -0.20 -8.35
N ALA A 46 5.84 -1.32 -7.69
CA ALA A 46 4.54 -1.63 -7.13
C ALA A 46 4.64 -1.70 -5.61
N VAL A 47 3.97 -0.78 -4.91
CA VAL A 47 3.73 -0.89 -3.46
C VAL A 47 2.56 -1.82 -3.22
N VAL A 48 2.71 -2.78 -2.32
CA VAL A 48 1.73 -3.82 -2.04
C VAL A 48 1.33 -3.77 -0.58
N TYR A 49 0.06 -3.51 -0.32
CA TYR A 49 -0.54 -3.55 1.01
C TYR A 49 -1.31 -4.86 1.18
N HIS A 50 -0.96 -5.62 2.21
CA HIS A 50 -1.68 -6.81 2.63
C HIS A 50 -2.60 -6.46 3.79
N LEU A 51 -3.91 -6.43 3.54
CA LEU A 51 -4.90 -5.98 4.51
C LEU A 51 -5.78 -7.13 4.97
N HIS A 52 -6.16 -7.10 6.25
CA HIS A 52 -6.99 -8.10 6.88
C HIS A 52 -8.11 -7.43 7.67
N ASN A 53 -9.35 -7.82 7.36
CA ASN A 53 -10.48 -7.63 8.25
C ASN A 53 -10.53 -8.82 9.20
N LEU A 54 -10.16 -8.58 10.47
CA LEU A 54 -10.09 -9.61 11.50
C LEU A 54 -11.47 -10.10 11.96
N VAL A 55 -12.53 -9.30 11.78
CA VAL A 55 -13.90 -9.62 12.20
C VAL A 55 -14.51 -10.67 11.27
N ASP A 56 -14.49 -10.40 9.96
CA ASP A 56 -15.05 -11.30 8.94
C ASP A 56 -14.01 -12.31 8.41
N ASN A 57 -12.76 -12.21 8.90
CA ASN A 57 -11.62 -13.02 8.49
C ASN A 57 -11.34 -12.98 6.97
N ILE A 58 -11.46 -11.80 6.37
CA ILE A 58 -11.25 -11.58 4.93
C ILE A 58 -9.90 -10.91 4.72
N ARG A 59 -9.14 -11.41 3.74
CA ARG A 59 -7.87 -10.82 3.30
C ARG A 59 -7.96 -10.30 1.88
N ILE A 60 -7.38 -9.12 1.67
CA ILE A 60 -7.26 -8.48 0.36
C ILE A 60 -5.82 -8.01 0.14
N ARG A 61 -5.47 -7.82 -1.13
CA ARG A 61 -4.22 -7.20 -1.55
C ARG A 61 -4.53 -5.94 -2.33
N TYR A 62 -3.96 -4.83 -1.91
CA TYR A 62 -4.07 -3.56 -2.61
C TYR A 62 -2.72 -3.18 -3.19
N LYS A 63 -2.66 -2.84 -4.48
CA LYS A 63 -1.43 -2.46 -5.18
C LYS A 63 -1.49 -1.04 -5.68
N VAL A 64 -0.38 -0.32 -5.54
CA VAL A 64 -0.16 0.99 -6.12
C VAL A 64 1.07 0.93 -7.00
N PHE A 65 0.95 1.36 -8.24
CA PHE A 65 2.08 1.46 -9.15
C PHE A 65 2.60 2.89 -9.19
N THR A 66 3.91 3.03 -9.26
CA THR A 66 4.60 4.30 -9.49
C THR A 66 5.77 4.09 -10.45
N ASP A 67 6.16 5.16 -11.10
CA ASP A 67 7.37 5.21 -11.89
C ASP A 67 8.60 5.22 -10.99
N ILE A 68 9.73 4.73 -11.51
CA ILE A 68 11.01 4.70 -10.79
C ILE A 68 11.69 6.08 -10.67
N ALA A 69 11.29 7.06 -11.49
CA ALA A 69 11.93 8.38 -11.50
C ALA A 69 11.39 9.30 -10.39
N THR A 70 10.09 9.17 -10.07
CA THR A 70 9.36 9.91 -9.04
C THR A 70 8.48 8.95 -8.21
N PRO A 71 9.11 8.07 -7.40
CA PRO A 71 8.43 7.00 -6.69
C PRO A 71 7.72 7.47 -5.41
N ASP A 72 6.99 8.58 -5.49
CA ASP A 72 6.29 9.19 -4.38
C ASP A 72 4.92 8.52 -4.15
N VAL A 73 4.66 8.08 -2.92
CA VAL A 73 3.40 7.47 -2.48
C VAL A 73 3.03 8.06 -1.12
N PHE A 74 1.75 8.32 -0.83
CA PHE A 74 1.39 8.85 0.49
C PHE A 74 1.58 7.79 1.58
N THR A 75 2.15 8.19 2.72
CA THR A 75 2.32 7.31 3.89
C THR A 75 0.98 6.84 4.44
N ALA A 76 0.92 5.58 4.86
CA ALA A 76 -0.20 4.96 5.55
C ALA A 76 0.00 4.92 7.08
N THR A 77 1.10 5.49 7.61
CA THR A 77 1.46 5.45 9.04
C THR A 77 0.39 5.99 9.99
N ARG A 78 -0.37 7.00 9.57
CA ARG A 78 -1.47 7.56 10.37
C ARG A 78 -2.67 6.62 10.50
N LEU A 79 -2.85 5.73 9.52
CA LEU A 79 -3.89 4.70 9.55
C LEU A 79 -3.40 3.44 10.25
N PHE A 80 -2.17 3.03 9.96
CA PHE A 80 -1.55 1.82 10.49
C PHE A 80 -0.19 2.18 11.09
N SER A 81 -0.09 2.26 12.42
CA SER A 81 1.18 2.57 13.08
C SER A 81 2.29 1.57 12.73
N SER A 82 1.93 0.32 12.40
CA SER A 82 2.87 -0.71 11.93
C SER A 82 3.52 -0.39 10.58
N ALA A 83 2.89 0.46 9.74
CA ALA A 83 3.43 0.83 8.44
C ALA A 83 4.76 1.59 8.56
N ASN A 84 5.05 2.25 9.69
CA ASN A 84 6.27 3.05 9.85
C ASN A 84 7.54 2.26 9.53
N TRP A 85 7.66 1.05 10.10
CA TRP A 85 8.83 0.22 9.84
C TRP A 85 8.83 -0.35 8.42
N MET A 86 7.68 -0.84 7.95
CA MET A 86 7.56 -1.47 6.63
C MET A 86 7.79 -0.49 5.47
N GLU A 87 7.34 0.76 5.61
CA GLU A 87 7.60 1.83 4.67
C GLU A 87 9.09 2.18 4.61
N ARG A 88 9.77 2.20 5.76
CA ARG A 88 11.23 2.43 5.82
C ARG A 88 12.01 1.29 5.18
N GLU A 89 11.64 0.04 5.43
CA GLU A 89 12.22 -1.12 4.75
C GLU A 89 12.02 -1.02 3.23
N THR A 90 10.81 -0.65 2.81
CA THR A 90 10.48 -0.48 1.39
C THR A 90 11.26 0.68 0.75
N TYR A 91 11.47 1.77 1.48
CA TYR A 91 12.33 2.87 1.06
C TYR A 91 13.79 2.40 0.89
N ASP A 92 14.33 1.67 1.88
CA ASP A 92 15.73 1.22 1.86
C ASP A 92 16.04 0.27 0.68
N PHE A 93 15.10 -0.61 0.32
CA PHE A 93 15.30 -1.57 -0.78
C PHE A 93 14.91 -1.05 -2.17
N PHE A 94 13.86 -0.23 -2.27
CA PHE A 94 13.26 0.14 -3.55
C PHE A 94 13.29 1.64 -3.84
N GLY A 95 13.68 2.48 -2.88
CA GLY A 95 13.72 3.93 -3.03
C GLY A 95 12.35 4.60 -3.10
N ILE A 96 11.27 3.91 -2.71
CA ILE A 96 9.91 4.47 -2.71
C ILE A 96 9.79 5.48 -1.58
N ASN A 97 9.50 6.73 -1.94
CA ASN A 97 9.40 7.84 -1.02
C ASN A 97 7.98 7.96 -0.46
N PHE A 98 7.82 7.67 0.82
CA PHE A 98 6.53 7.77 1.51
C PHE A 98 6.34 9.18 2.07
N VAL A 99 5.36 9.93 1.53
CA VAL A 99 5.14 11.35 1.83
C VAL A 99 4.01 11.53 2.85
N GLY A 100 4.25 12.27 3.94
CA GLY A 100 3.25 12.71 4.93
C GLY A 100 3.68 12.52 6.39
#